data_AF-A0A523GGG8-F1
#
_entry.id   AF-A0A523GGG8-F1
#
_cell.length_a   1.000
_cell.length_b   1.000
_cell.length_c   1.000
_cell.angle_alpha   90.00
_cell.angle_beta   90.00
_cell.angle_gamma   90.00
#
_symmetry.space_group_name_H-M   'P 1'
#
loop_
_entity.id
_entity.type
_entity.pdbx_description
1 polymer ?
#
loop_
_entity_poly.entity_id
_entity_poly.type
_entity_poly.pdbx_seq_one_letter_code
_entity_poly.pdbx_strand_id
1 'polypeptide(L)'
;MDKINLVKRKIEGVIIGSSVPEDPIHSINTLEWLLKQMPDAGESLKIAALGHDIERAIEKRKVRRQDYKDYNAFKDAHALNSANILAEIMQACNIDKKMIDEVFFLVRYHETGGTDQVDILKDADSISYFDVNLPLYFMRNNLKETIRRCLWGYKRLSDQGKKIVAELNYQNKEIESLLKVCINECEQTILK
;
A
#
# COMPACT_ATOMS: atom_id res chain seq x y z
N MET A 1 15.30 24.40 -4.66
CA MET A 1 14.46 23.19 -4.71
C MET A 1 13.95 22.96 -3.31
N ASP A 2 12.63 22.92 -3.10
CA ASP A 2 12.06 22.55 -1.80
C ASP A 2 12.52 21.13 -1.41
N LYS A 3 12.97 20.95 -0.15
CA LYS A 3 13.53 19.68 0.34
C LYS A 3 12.50 18.55 0.30
N ILE A 4 11.22 18.86 0.52
CA ILE A 4 10.13 17.89 0.44
C ILE A 4 9.95 17.40 -1.00
N ASN A 5 9.90 18.32 -1.96
CA ASN A 5 9.88 17.95 -3.38
C ASN A 5 11.12 17.14 -3.81
N LEU A 6 12.30 17.41 -3.23
CA LEU A 6 13.49 16.59 -3.48
C LEU A 6 13.34 15.15 -2.94
N VAL A 7 12.75 14.97 -1.75
CA VAL A 7 12.44 13.64 -1.19
C VAL A 7 11.49 12.88 -2.10
N LYS A 8 10.36 13.49 -2.49
CA LYS A 8 9.37 12.83 -3.38
C LYS A 8 9.99 12.39 -4.70
N ARG A 9 10.78 13.26 -5.34
CA ARG A 9 11.51 12.90 -6.57
C ARG A 9 12.51 11.75 -6.39
N LYS A 10 13.18 11.66 -5.23
CA LYS A 10 14.07 10.53 -4.94
C LYS A 10 13.29 9.23 -4.75
N ILE A 11 12.14 9.28 -4.07
CA ILE A 11 11.25 8.14 -3.90
C ILE A 11 10.76 7.64 -5.26
N GLU A 12 10.20 8.53 -6.08
CA GLU A 12 9.75 8.21 -7.44
C GLU A 12 10.89 7.63 -8.29
N GLY A 13 12.08 8.21 -8.21
CA GLY A 13 13.26 7.74 -8.93
C GLY A 13 13.73 6.34 -8.51
N VAL A 14 13.46 5.92 -7.28
CA VAL A 14 13.69 4.54 -6.83
C VAL A 14 12.58 3.63 -7.34
N ILE A 15 11.32 4.02 -7.15
CA ILE A 15 10.15 3.19 -7.45
C ILE A 15 10.02 2.90 -8.94
N ILE A 16 10.33 3.87 -9.82
CA ILE A 16 10.32 3.68 -11.28
C ILE A 16 11.31 2.62 -11.75
N GLY A 17 12.31 2.30 -10.93
CA GLY A 17 13.27 1.22 -11.17
C GLY A 17 12.75 -0.18 -10.80
N SER A 18 11.53 -0.32 -10.29
CA SER A 18 10.97 -1.63 -9.93
C SER A 18 10.84 -2.53 -11.15
N SER A 19 11.16 -3.82 -10.96
CA SER A 19 10.90 -4.86 -11.95
C SER A 19 9.42 -5.28 -12.00
N VAL A 20 8.62 -4.82 -11.04
CA VAL A 20 7.18 -5.09 -10.95
C VAL A 20 6.44 -3.89 -11.55
N PRO A 21 5.75 -4.04 -12.69
CA PRO A 21 5.15 -2.91 -13.41
C PRO A 21 4.05 -2.18 -12.62
N GLU A 22 3.42 -2.86 -11.66
CA GLU A 22 2.42 -2.30 -10.76
C GLU A 22 3.03 -1.29 -9.78
N ASP A 23 4.27 -1.46 -9.32
CA ASP A 23 4.79 -0.72 -8.16
C ASP A 23 4.79 0.82 -8.37
N PRO A 24 5.21 1.37 -9.52
CA PRO A 24 5.11 2.81 -9.78
C PRO A 24 3.66 3.32 -9.83
N ILE A 25 2.76 2.54 -10.42
CA ILE A 25 1.35 2.92 -10.55
C ILE A 25 0.70 2.90 -9.16
N HIS A 26 0.94 1.84 -8.39
CA HIS A 26 0.45 1.66 -7.02
C HIS A 26 0.90 2.77 -6.08
N SER A 27 2.17 3.17 -6.17
CA SER A 27 2.73 4.27 -5.36
C SER A 27 1.97 5.59 -5.58
N ILE A 28 1.76 5.97 -6.84
CA ILE A 28 1.05 7.21 -7.20
C ILE A 28 -0.44 7.08 -6.87
N ASN A 29 -1.07 5.96 -7.23
CA ASN A 29 -2.49 5.72 -7.00
C ASN A 29 -2.85 5.67 -5.51
N THR A 30 -1.97 5.15 -4.66
CA THR A 30 -2.12 5.19 -3.20
C THR A 30 -2.15 6.63 -2.69
N LEU A 31 -1.26 7.50 -3.19
CA LEU A 31 -1.29 8.92 -2.85
C LEU A 31 -2.57 9.60 -3.35
N GLU A 32 -3.07 9.26 -4.55
CA GLU A 32 -4.33 9.77 -5.07
C GLU A 32 -5.53 9.36 -4.21
N TRP A 33 -5.62 8.08 -3.82
CA TRP A 33 -6.68 7.60 -2.91
C TRP A 33 -6.59 8.20 -1.52
N LEU A 34 -5.37 8.45 -1.02
CA LEU A 34 -5.17 9.16 0.23
C LEU A 34 -5.73 10.60 0.14
N LEU A 35 -5.42 11.33 -0.93
CA LEU A 35 -5.90 12.71 -1.11
C LEU A 35 -7.40 12.81 -1.39
N LYS A 36 -8.01 11.78 -1.97
CA LYS A 36 -9.48 11.69 -2.08
C LYS A 36 -10.15 11.56 -0.71
N GLN A 37 -9.51 10.89 0.25
CA GLN A 37 -10.03 10.69 1.61
C GLN A 37 -9.67 11.85 2.57
N MET A 38 -8.48 12.42 2.41
CA MET A 38 -7.96 13.52 3.22
C MET A 38 -7.27 14.57 2.32
N PRO A 39 -8.04 15.50 1.71
CA PRO A 39 -7.50 16.48 0.76
C PRO A 39 -6.44 17.41 1.34
N ASP A 40 -6.49 17.67 2.66
CA ASP A 40 -5.59 18.52 3.41
C ASP A 40 -4.43 17.75 4.08
N ALA A 41 -4.17 16.51 3.67
CA ALA A 41 -3.12 15.67 4.23
C ALA A 41 -1.77 16.40 4.33
N GLY A 42 -1.12 16.27 5.48
CA GLY A 42 0.22 16.80 5.72
C GLY A 42 1.29 16.13 4.85
N GLU A 43 2.44 16.79 4.70
CA GLU A 43 3.52 16.30 3.84
C GLU A 43 4.10 14.95 4.29
N SER A 44 4.16 14.68 5.60
CA SER A 44 4.60 13.40 6.14
C SER A 44 3.72 12.25 5.64
N LEU A 45 2.39 12.43 5.66
CA LEU A 45 1.44 11.43 5.20
C LEU A 45 1.49 11.22 3.68
N LYS A 46 1.69 12.30 2.91
CA LYS A 46 1.89 12.21 1.46
C LYS A 46 3.19 11.46 1.10
N ILE A 47 4.29 11.72 1.81
CA ILE A 47 5.55 10.99 1.64
C ILE A 47 5.35 9.51 1.99
N ALA A 48 4.67 9.22 3.09
CA ALA A 48 4.37 7.85 3.49
C ALA A 48 3.55 7.12 2.42
N ALA A 49 2.49 7.72 1.89
CA ALA A 49 1.70 7.14 0.79
C ALA A 49 2.54 6.83 -0.46
N LEU A 50 3.36 7.79 -0.89
CA LEU A 50 4.22 7.62 -2.05
C LEU A 50 5.28 6.51 -1.84
N GLY A 51 5.81 6.39 -0.61
CA GLY A 51 6.98 5.58 -0.31
C GLY A 51 6.74 4.28 0.47
N HIS A 52 5.51 3.97 0.89
CA HIS A 52 5.23 2.88 1.84
C HIS A 52 5.77 1.51 1.38
N ASP A 53 5.85 1.31 0.06
CA ASP A 53 6.29 0.08 -0.60
C ASP A 53 7.68 0.18 -1.26
N ILE A 54 8.44 1.26 -1.02
CA ILE A 54 9.67 1.58 -1.75
C ILE A 54 10.70 0.44 -1.79
N GLU A 55 10.72 -0.41 -0.77
CA GLU A 55 11.62 -1.56 -0.70
C GLU A 55 11.44 -2.55 -1.85
N ARG A 56 10.21 -2.67 -2.39
CA ARG A 56 9.87 -3.59 -3.48
C ARG A 56 10.64 -3.32 -4.76
N ALA A 57 11.06 -2.07 -4.95
CA ALA A 57 11.80 -1.59 -6.11
C ALA A 57 13.33 -1.78 -5.98
N ILE A 58 13.82 -2.20 -4.81
CA ILE A 58 15.26 -2.37 -4.55
C ILE A 58 15.57 -3.85 -4.36
N GLU A 59 15.89 -4.57 -5.44
CA GLU A 59 16.04 -6.04 -5.44
C GLU A 59 16.98 -6.58 -4.34
N LYS A 60 18.07 -5.86 -4.04
CA LYS A 60 19.03 -6.26 -2.99
C LYS A 60 18.51 -6.08 -1.57
N ARG A 61 17.52 -5.21 -1.37
CA ARG A 61 16.90 -4.92 -0.07
C ARG A 61 15.52 -5.55 0.06
N LYS A 62 14.97 -6.09 -1.03
CA LYS A 62 13.60 -6.58 -1.10
C LYS A 62 13.33 -7.70 -0.10
N VAL A 63 12.31 -7.53 0.73
CA VAL A 63 11.82 -8.57 1.64
C VAL A 63 11.06 -9.61 0.83
N ARG A 64 11.47 -10.89 0.89
CA ARG A 64 10.85 -11.96 0.09
C ARG A 64 9.83 -12.73 0.92
N ARG A 65 8.62 -12.86 0.39
CA ARG A 65 7.52 -13.63 1.02
C ARG A 65 7.92 -15.06 1.40
N GLN A 66 8.75 -15.71 0.59
CA GLN A 66 9.17 -17.10 0.79
C GLN A 66 10.05 -17.32 2.04
N ASP A 67 10.67 -16.25 2.55
CA ASP A 67 11.57 -16.33 3.71
C ASP A 67 10.80 -16.36 5.04
N TYR A 68 9.47 -16.23 4.99
CA TYR A 68 8.59 -16.15 6.15
C TYR A 68 7.56 -17.27 6.14
N LYS A 69 7.31 -17.88 7.29
CA LYS A 69 6.19 -18.83 7.44
C LYS A 69 4.88 -18.09 7.61
N ASP A 70 4.87 -17.11 8.51
CA ASP A 70 3.72 -16.29 8.83
C ASP A 70 3.58 -15.08 7.90
N TYR A 71 2.36 -14.81 7.46
CA TYR A 71 2.09 -13.71 6.53
C TYR A 71 2.18 -12.35 7.22
N ASN A 72 1.79 -12.25 8.50
CA ASN A 72 1.87 -11.00 9.23
C ASN A 72 3.33 -10.63 9.52
N ALA A 73 4.17 -11.60 9.89
CA ALA A 73 5.62 -11.41 10.04
C ALA A 73 6.28 -10.92 8.74
N PHE A 74 5.87 -11.45 7.58
CA PHE A 74 6.34 -10.94 6.28
C PHE A 74 5.95 -9.47 6.07
N LYS A 75 4.68 -9.12 6.32
CA LYS A 75 4.18 -7.75 6.14
C LYS A 75 4.82 -6.77 7.12
N ASP A 76 5.08 -7.20 8.35
CA ASP A 76 5.79 -6.44 9.37
C ASP A 76 7.23 -6.11 8.96
N ALA A 77 7.98 -7.10 8.49
CA ALA A 77 9.35 -6.92 8.00
C ALA A 77 9.41 -6.01 6.76
N HIS A 78 8.46 -6.17 5.85
CA HIS A 78 8.29 -5.32 4.68
C HIS A 78 8.06 -3.85 5.06
N ALA A 79 7.09 -3.57 5.94
CA ALA A 79 6.79 -2.22 6.40
C ALA A 79 7.98 -1.58 7.12
N LEU A 80 8.68 -2.33 7.99
CA LEU A 80 9.87 -1.85 8.68
C LEU A 80 11.00 -1.51 7.69
N ASN A 81 11.24 -2.34 6.69
CA ASN A 81 12.30 -2.10 5.71
C ASN A 81 12.02 -0.87 4.84
N SER A 82 10.79 -0.71 4.36
CA SER A 82 10.37 0.51 3.64
C SER A 82 10.55 1.76 4.51
N ALA A 83 10.14 1.71 5.78
CA ALA A 83 10.31 2.83 6.72
C ALA A 83 11.80 3.21 6.90
N ASN A 84 12.69 2.23 7.03
CA ASN A 84 14.14 2.45 7.10
C ASN A 84 14.69 3.11 5.82
N ILE A 85 14.30 2.62 4.64
CA ILE A 85 14.72 3.19 3.35
C ILE A 85 14.29 4.66 3.22
N LEU A 86 13.05 4.97 3.58
CA LEU A 86 12.56 6.34 3.53
C LEU A 86 13.29 7.24 4.51
N ALA A 87 13.56 6.77 5.73
CA ALA A 87 14.34 7.50 6.71
C ALA A 87 15.74 7.85 6.17
N GLU A 88 16.44 6.90 5.54
CA GLU A 88 17.74 7.14 4.91
C GLU A 88 17.66 8.20 3.79
N ILE A 89 16.64 8.12 2.92
CA ILE A 89 16.42 9.11 1.85
C ILE A 89 16.18 10.50 2.42
N MET A 90 15.34 10.61 3.45
CA MET A 90 14.98 11.88 4.09
C MET A 90 16.16 12.49 4.86
N GLN A 91 16.96 11.66 5.55
CA GLN A 91 18.21 12.07 6.19
C GLN A 91 19.19 12.64 5.16
N ALA A 92 19.38 11.97 4.02
CA ALA A 92 20.24 12.45 2.94
C ALA A 92 19.74 13.78 2.32
N CYS A 93 18.45 14.09 2.45
CA CYS A 93 17.85 15.37 2.04
C CYS A 93 17.88 16.45 3.14
N ASN A 94 18.47 16.18 4.30
CA ASN A 94 18.49 17.07 5.47
C ASN A 94 17.07 17.50 5.91
N ILE A 95 16.14 16.54 5.95
CA ILE A 95 14.82 16.72 6.57
C ILE A 95 14.97 16.70 8.10
N ASP A 96 14.12 17.45 8.78
CA ASP A 96 14.10 17.48 10.24
C ASP A 96 13.73 16.11 10.83
N LYS A 97 14.37 15.77 11.95
CA LYS A 97 14.20 14.47 12.60
C LYS A 97 12.73 14.20 12.97
N LYS A 98 11.97 15.21 13.41
CA LYS A 98 10.56 15.04 13.78
C LYS A 98 9.73 14.52 12.61
N MET A 99 9.93 15.06 11.42
CA MET A 99 9.23 14.64 10.22
C MET A 99 9.69 13.25 9.75
N ILE A 100 10.97 12.92 9.90
CA ILE A 100 11.49 11.58 9.62
C ILE A 100 10.84 10.54 10.53
N ASP A 101 10.79 10.81 11.83
CA ASP A 101 10.19 9.93 12.83
C ASP A 101 8.68 9.74 12.56
N GLU A 102 7.98 10.80 12.10
CA GLU A 102 6.58 10.73 11.70
C GLU A 102 6.36 9.84 10.46
N VAL A 103 7.13 10.04 9.37
CA VAL A 103 7.05 9.19 8.17
C VAL A 103 7.39 7.74 8.49
N PHE A 104 8.43 7.53 9.31
CA PHE A 104 8.82 6.20 9.76
C PHE A 104 7.67 5.51 10.48
N PHE A 105 7.03 6.18 11.44
CA PHE A 105 5.88 5.65 12.17
C PHE A 105 4.73 5.29 11.23
N LEU A 106 4.35 6.22 10.33
CA LEU A 106 3.26 6.01 9.37
C LEU A 106 3.49 4.76 8.52
N VAL A 107 4.68 4.61 7.95
CA VAL A 107 5.01 3.45 7.10
C VAL A 107 5.23 2.19 7.92
N ARG A 108 5.79 2.25 9.13
CA ARG A 108 5.99 1.07 9.97
C ARG A 108 4.68 0.37 10.31
N TYR A 109 3.60 1.13 10.46
CA TYR A 109 2.30 0.63 10.92
C TYR A 109 1.21 0.64 9.84
N HIS A 110 1.49 1.05 8.60
CA HIS A 110 0.48 1.07 7.52
C HIS A 110 -0.16 -0.30 7.28
N GLU A 111 0.51 -1.40 7.66
CA GLU A 111 -0.04 -2.75 7.54
C GLU A 111 -1.10 -3.07 8.60
N THR A 112 -0.95 -2.53 9.80
CA THR A 112 -1.78 -2.86 10.96
C THR A 112 -2.82 -1.78 11.23
N GLY A 113 -2.51 -0.51 10.97
CA GLY A 113 -3.32 0.61 11.44
C GLY A 113 -2.95 1.03 12.87
N GLY A 114 -3.86 1.77 13.51
CA GLY A 114 -3.78 2.07 14.95
C GLY A 114 -3.84 3.56 15.30
N THR A 115 -3.83 4.44 14.31
CA THR A 115 -4.15 5.88 14.45
C THR A 115 -4.88 6.34 13.20
N ASP A 116 -5.64 7.43 13.29
CA ASP A 116 -6.44 7.94 12.16
C ASP A 116 -5.64 8.09 10.87
N GLN A 117 -4.43 8.67 10.94
CA GLN A 117 -3.58 8.86 9.76
C GLN A 117 -3.02 7.54 9.21
N VAL A 118 -2.64 6.60 10.07
CA VAL A 118 -2.15 5.28 9.65
C VAL A 118 -3.29 4.46 9.04
N ASP A 119 -4.48 4.56 9.61
CA ASP A 119 -5.67 3.86 9.10
C ASP A 119 -6.12 4.41 7.74
N ILE A 120 -6.04 5.72 7.52
CA ILE A 120 -6.28 6.33 6.19
C ILE A 120 -5.23 5.87 5.17
N LEU A 121 -3.95 5.82 5.55
CA LEU A 121 -2.88 5.31 4.69
C LEU A 121 -3.11 3.84 4.33
N LYS A 122 -3.45 3.02 5.32
CA LYS A 122 -3.78 1.59 5.15
C LYS A 122 -4.98 1.40 4.21
N ASP A 123 -6.00 2.24 4.35
CA ASP A 123 -7.20 2.18 3.50
C ASP A 123 -6.84 2.57 2.06
N ALA A 124 -6.08 3.65 1.87
CA ALA A 124 -5.62 4.08 0.55
C ALA A 124 -4.73 3.03 -0.16
N ASP A 125 -3.78 2.41 0.55
CA ASP A 125 -2.97 1.29 0.02
C ASP A 125 -3.86 0.11 -0.38
N SER A 126 -4.80 -0.27 0.49
CA SER A 126 -5.68 -1.39 0.24
C SER A 126 -6.61 -1.14 -0.95
N ILE A 127 -7.19 0.06 -1.08
CA ILE A 127 -8.00 0.46 -2.24
C ILE A 127 -7.15 0.42 -3.51
N SER A 128 -5.94 0.99 -3.47
CA SER A 128 -5.02 1.01 -4.61
C SER A 128 -4.68 -0.41 -5.09
N TYR A 129 -4.50 -1.37 -4.18
CA TYR A 129 -4.33 -2.76 -4.57
C TYR A 129 -5.50 -3.28 -5.43
N PHE A 130 -6.74 -3.01 -5.04
CA PHE A 130 -7.90 -3.45 -5.81
C PHE A 130 -8.01 -2.71 -7.15
N ASP A 131 -7.70 -1.43 -7.16
CA ASP A 131 -7.85 -0.57 -8.33
C ASP A 131 -6.81 -0.90 -9.43
N VAL A 132 -5.53 -0.98 -9.06
CA VAL A 132 -4.43 -1.07 -10.06
C VAL A 132 -3.61 -2.35 -9.99
N ASN A 133 -3.54 -3.05 -8.85
CA ASN A 133 -2.70 -4.24 -8.74
C ASN A 133 -3.45 -5.55 -9.04
N LEU A 134 -4.73 -5.64 -8.65
CA LEU A 134 -5.51 -6.87 -8.73
C LEU A 134 -5.52 -7.48 -10.15
N PRO A 135 -5.68 -6.71 -11.24
CA PRO A 135 -5.67 -7.29 -12.59
C PRO A 135 -4.39 -8.05 -12.95
N LEU A 136 -3.24 -7.43 -12.71
CA LEU A 136 -1.95 -8.07 -12.97
C LEU A 136 -1.65 -9.17 -11.94
N TYR A 137 -2.07 -8.98 -10.67
CA TYR A 137 -1.98 -10.00 -9.63
C TYR A 137 -2.75 -11.28 -9.98
N PHE A 138 -3.95 -11.13 -10.56
CA PHE A 138 -4.78 -12.25 -11.00
C PHE A 138 -4.13 -13.04 -12.14
N MET A 139 -3.47 -12.37 -13.08
CA MET A 139 -2.81 -13.05 -14.20
C MET A 139 -1.57 -13.85 -13.77
N ARG A 140 -0.83 -13.37 -12.76
CA ARG A 140 0.45 -13.98 -12.33
C ARG A 140 0.29 -15.05 -11.25
N ASN A 141 -0.88 -15.16 -10.62
CA ASN A 141 -1.14 -16.10 -9.53
C ASN A 141 -2.31 -17.03 -9.84
N ASN A 142 -2.37 -18.17 -9.13
CA ASN A 142 -3.53 -19.04 -9.20
C ASN A 142 -4.73 -18.45 -8.43
N LEU A 143 -5.92 -18.94 -8.76
CA LEU A 143 -7.19 -18.48 -8.20
C LEU A 143 -7.23 -18.52 -6.67
N LYS A 144 -6.71 -19.59 -6.06
CA LYS A 144 -6.70 -19.76 -4.59
C LYS A 144 -5.90 -18.65 -3.91
N GLU A 145 -4.73 -18.32 -4.44
CA GLU A 145 -3.90 -17.25 -3.90
C GLU A 145 -4.54 -15.87 -4.11
N THR A 146 -5.15 -15.65 -5.28
CA THR A 146 -5.83 -14.38 -5.56
C THR A 146 -7.02 -14.16 -4.61
N ILE A 147 -7.87 -15.18 -4.39
CA ILE A 147 -8.97 -15.11 -3.42
C ILE A 147 -8.42 -14.82 -2.02
N ARG A 148 -7.39 -15.55 -1.56
CA ARG A 148 -6.75 -15.33 -0.26
C ARG A 148 -6.30 -13.87 -0.10
N ARG A 149 -5.64 -13.30 -1.12
CA ARG A 149 -5.12 -11.93 -1.07
C ARG A 149 -6.24 -10.88 -1.12
N CYS A 150 -7.30 -11.12 -1.89
CA CYS A 150 -8.50 -10.27 -1.93
C CYS A 150 -9.20 -10.25 -0.57
N LEU A 151 -9.48 -11.41 0.03
CA LEU A 151 -10.10 -11.51 1.34
C LEU A 151 -9.27 -10.80 2.42
N TRP A 152 -7.95 -11.01 2.42
CA TRP A 152 -7.06 -10.35 3.38
C TRP A 152 -7.04 -8.83 3.21
N GLY A 153 -7.02 -8.33 1.98
CA GLY A 153 -7.06 -6.88 1.70
C GLY A 153 -8.41 -6.26 2.08
N TYR A 154 -9.50 -6.91 1.68
CA TYR A 154 -10.86 -6.39 1.86
C TYR A 154 -11.26 -6.30 3.34
N LYS A 155 -10.87 -7.29 4.16
CA LYS A 155 -11.15 -7.29 5.61
C LYS A 155 -10.50 -6.13 6.37
N ARG A 156 -9.44 -5.54 5.82
CA ARG A 156 -8.67 -4.45 6.44
C ARG A 156 -9.18 -3.06 6.06
N LEU A 157 -10.07 -2.97 5.07
CA LEU A 157 -10.66 -1.71 4.62
C LEU A 157 -11.60 -1.13 5.66
N SER A 158 -11.65 0.19 5.71
CA SER A 158 -12.72 0.93 6.39
C SER A 158 -14.06 0.65 5.70
N ASP A 159 -15.18 1.00 6.36
CA ASP A 159 -16.50 0.88 5.73
C ASP A 159 -16.62 1.75 4.46
N GLN A 160 -15.92 2.88 4.42
CA GLN A 160 -15.87 3.71 3.21
C GLN A 160 -15.01 3.06 2.12
N GLY A 161 -13.84 2.51 2.48
CA GLY A 161 -12.99 1.78 1.55
C GLY A 161 -13.67 0.55 0.94
N LYS A 162 -14.47 -0.17 1.73
CA LYS A 162 -15.29 -1.29 1.25
C LYS A 162 -16.31 -0.87 0.19
N LYS A 163 -16.98 0.27 0.38
CA LYS A 163 -17.92 0.83 -0.60
C LYS A 163 -17.21 1.21 -1.89
N ILE A 164 -16.07 1.89 -1.78
CA ILE A 164 -15.25 2.27 -2.94
C ILE A 164 -14.85 1.02 -3.74
N VAL A 165 -14.32 -0.01 -3.06
CA VAL A 165 -13.88 -1.24 -3.72
C VAL A 165 -15.04 -2.00 -4.36
N ALA A 166 -16.24 -1.98 -3.76
CA ALA A 166 -17.44 -2.59 -4.34
C ALA A 166 -17.91 -1.91 -5.64
N GLU A 167 -17.55 -0.64 -5.84
CA GLU A 167 -17.93 0.17 -7.01
C GLU A 167 -16.85 0.18 -8.11
N LEU A 168 -15.68 -0.45 -7.89
CA LEU A 168 -14.63 -0.57 -8.89
C LEU A 168 -15.10 -1.40 -10.09
N ASN A 169 -14.75 -0.93 -11.29
CA ASN A 169 -15.10 -1.60 -12.55
C ASN A 169 -13.85 -2.19 -13.18
N TYR A 170 -13.93 -3.44 -13.61
CA TYR A 170 -12.81 -4.14 -14.24
C TYR A 170 -13.14 -4.49 -15.68
N GLN A 171 -12.16 -4.35 -16.58
CA GLN A 171 -12.33 -4.82 -17.95
C GLN A 171 -12.55 -6.34 -18.02
N ASN A 172 -11.93 -7.08 -17.10
CA ASN A 172 -12.08 -8.54 -17.00
C ASN A 172 -13.25 -8.91 -16.06
N LYS A 173 -14.28 -9.54 -16.63
CA LYS A 173 -15.49 -9.99 -15.90
C LYS A 173 -15.25 -11.12 -14.91
N GLU A 174 -14.18 -11.90 -15.06
CA GLU A 174 -13.80 -12.91 -14.08
C GLU A 174 -13.32 -12.26 -12.79
N ILE A 175 -12.56 -11.16 -12.88
CA ILE A 175 -12.10 -10.39 -11.72
C ILE A 175 -13.29 -9.76 -11.00
N GLU A 176 -14.24 -9.17 -11.73
CA GLU A 176 -15.48 -8.63 -11.13
C GLU A 176 -16.25 -9.72 -10.37
N SER A 177 -16.39 -10.90 -10.96
CA SER A 177 -17.11 -12.02 -10.35
C SER A 177 -16.39 -12.53 -9.10
N LEU A 178 -15.07 -12.66 -9.17
CA LEU A 178 -14.23 -13.05 -8.03
C LEU A 178 -14.35 -12.05 -6.88
N LEU A 179 -14.27 -10.75 -7.18
CA LEU A 179 -14.36 -9.71 -6.16
C LEU A 179 -15.73 -9.74 -5.47
N LYS A 180 -16.83 -9.89 -6.22
CA LYS A 180 -18.18 -10.05 -5.67
C LYS A 180 -18.28 -11.24 -4.71
N VAL A 181 -17.68 -12.38 -5.06
CA VAL A 181 -17.63 -13.55 -4.17
C VAL A 181 -16.86 -13.22 -2.88
N CYS A 182 -15.69 -12.58 -2.99
CA CYS A 182 -14.88 -12.21 -1.83
C CYS A 182 -15.60 -11.22 -0.90
N ILE A 183 -16.31 -10.24 -1.45
CA ILE A 183 -17.12 -9.27 -0.70
C ILE A 183 -18.22 -10.00 0.06
N ASN A 184 -19.03 -10.81 -0.63
CA ASN A 184 -20.12 -11.57 -0.01
C ASN A 184 -19.63 -12.48 1.12
N GLU A 185 -18.50 -13.16 0.95
CA GLU A 185 -17.92 -14.01 1.99
C GLU A 185 -17.52 -13.20 3.24
N CYS A 186 -16.93 -12.02 3.04
CA CYS A 186 -16.55 -11.15 4.14
C CYS A 186 -17.77 -10.60 4.89
N GLU A 187 -18.81 -10.18 4.18
CA GLU A 187 -20.03 -9.62 4.78
C GLU A 187 -20.86 -10.67 5.52
N GLN A 188 -20.96 -11.90 4.99
CA GLN A 188 -21.65 -13.00 5.66
C GLN A 188 -20.94 -13.47 6.95
N THR A 189 -19.62 -13.26 7.05
CA THR A 189 -18.86 -13.59 8.26
C THR A 189 -19.09 -12.58 9.39
N ILE A 190 -19.57 -11.36 9.08
CA ILE A 190 -19.88 -10.31 10.08
C ILE A 190 -21.27 -10.51 10.71
N LEU A 191 -22.16 -11.25 10.04
CA LEU A 191 -23.54 -11.55 10.49
C LEU A 191 -23.67 -12.86 11.28
N LYS A 192 -22.57 -13.56 11.57
CA LYS A 192 -22.51 -14.77 12.40
C LYS A 192 -21.75 -14.50 13.69
#